data_AF-E6YU51-F1
#
_entry.id   AF-E6YU51-F1
#
_cell.length_a   1.000
_cell.length_b   1.000
_cell.length_c   1.000
_cell.angle_alpha   90.00
_cell.angle_beta   90.00
_cell.angle_gamma   90.00
#
_symmetry.space_group_name_H-M   'P 1'
#
loop_
_entity.id
_entity.type
_entity.pdbx_description
1 polymer ?
#
loop_
_entity_poly.entity_id
_entity_poly.type
_entity_poly.pdbx_seq_one_letter_code
_entity_poly.pdbx_strand_id
1 'polypeptide(L)' 'MKTAKKKRQYYYKSVLGRCLFELGLGEIALSFVAVSSKEDLAEVQKFITENLQM' A
#
# COMPACT_ATOMS: atom_id res chain seq x y z
N MET A 1 -5.83 -19.04 12.55
CA MET A 1 -4.86 -18.96 11.44
C MET A 1 -4.78 -17.52 10.94
N LYS A 2 -3.61 -16.87 11.02
CA LYS A 2 -3.38 -15.51 10.49
C LYS A 2 -2.55 -15.64 9.21
N THR A 3 -3.21 -15.78 8.07
CA THR A 3 -2.59 -16.09 6.76
C THR A 3 -2.42 -14.85 5.86
N ALA A 4 -2.51 -13.65 6.43
CA ALA A 4 -2.45 -12.42 5.63
C ALA A 4 -1.01 -12.04 5.27
N LYS A 5 -0.77 -11.77 3.98
CA LYS A 5 0.51 -11.26 3.50
C LYS A 5 0.61 -9.76 3.78
N LYS A 6 1.58 -9.36 4.62
CA LYS A 6 1.88 -7.96 4.99
C LYS A 6 1.97 -7.08 3.72
N LYS A 7 1.41 -5.87 3.76
CA LYS A 7 1.40 -4.86 2.67
C LYS A 7 0.61 -5.18 1.40
N ARG A 8 -0.13 -6.30 1.32
CA ARG A 8 -1.04 -6.59 0.17
C ARG A 8 -2.50 -6.68 0.57
N GLN A 9 -2.73 -7.28 1.73
CA GLN A 9 -4.08 -7.51 2.22
C GLN A 9 -4.33 -6.53 3.38
N TYR A 10 -5.25 -5.60 3.14
CA TYR A 10 -5.64 -4.56 4.07
C TYR A 10 -6.90 -5.01 4.81
N TYR A 11 -6.98 -4.67 6.09
CA TYR A 11 -8.17 -4.95 6.90
C TYR A 11 -8.98 -3.67 7.04
N TYR A 12 -10.19 -3.67 6.49
CA TYR A 12 -11.18 -2.65 6.80
C TYR A 12 -11.99 -3.11 8.02
N LYS A 13 -12.18 -2.24 9.00
CA LYS A 13 -13.02 -2.52 10.18
C LYS A 13 -14.35 -1.78 10.03
N SER A 14 -15.43 -2.52 9.87
CA SER A 14 -16.80 -2.01 9.88
C SER A 14 -17.52 -2.40 11.17
N VAL A 15 -18.73 -1.87 11.35
CA VAL A 15 -19.62 -2.24 12.45
C VAL A 15 -19.99 -3.73 12.42
N LEU A 16 -19.96 -4.36 11.24
CA LEU A 16 -20.31 -5.77 11.02
C LEU A 16 -19.11 -6.73 11.11
N GLY A 17 -17.88 -6.21 11.25
CA GLY A 17 -16.68 -7.02 11.39
C GLY A 17 -15.47 -6.52 10.62
N ARG A 18 -14.45 -7.38 10.49
CA ARG A 18 -13.23 -7.08 9.74
C ARG A 18 -13.29 -7.71 8.36
N CYS A 19 -13.28 -6.90 7.32
CA CYS A 19 -13.21 -7.34 5.94
C CYS A 19 -11.76 -7.29 5.47
N LEU A 20 -11.25 -8.43 4.97
CA LEU A 20 -9.96 -8.48 4.30
C LEU A 20 -10.17 -8.13 2.83
N PHE A 21 -9.48 -7.11 2.35
CA PHE A 21 -9.54 -6.70 0.96
C PHE A 21 -8.14 -6.49 0.38
N GLU A 22 -8.00 -6.76 -0.90
CA GLU A 22 -6.79 -6.49 -1.65
C GLU A 22 -6.98 -5.15 -2.37
N LEU A 23 -6.02 -4.23 -2.21
CA LEU A 23 -6.14 -2.89 -2.79
C LEU A 23 -6.08 -2.89 -4.32
N GLY A 24 -5.71 -4.02 -4.94
CA GLY A 24 -5.67 -4.16 -6.40
C GLY A 24 -4.65 -3.26 -7.09
N LEU A 25 -3.61 -2.80 -6.36
CA LEU A 25 -2.54 -1.96 -6.89
C LEU A 25 -1.56 -2.78 -7.75
N GLY A 26 -2.06 -3.50 -8.74
CA GLY A 26 -1.23 -4.22 -9.71
C GLY A 26 -0.35 -3.27 -10.54
N GLU A 27 0.38 -3.82 -11.50
CA GLU A 27 1.33 -3.06 -12.34
C GLU A 27 0.70 -1.82 -13.00
N ILE A 28 -0.60 -1.88 -13.33
CA ILE A 28 -1.36 -0.76 -13.90
C ILE A 28 -1.48 0.40 -12.92
N ALA A 29 -1.78 0.16 -11.63
CA ALA A 29 -1.86 1.23 -10.65
C ALA A 29 -0.49 1.90 -10.42
N LEU A 30 0.59 1.11 -10.48
CA LEU A 30 1.97 1.61 -10.44
C LEU A 30 2.34 2.42 -11.68
N SER A 31 1.75 2.11 -12.85
CA SER A 31 2.01 2.87 -14.08
C SER A 31 1.51 4.33 -14.03
N PHE A 32 0.47 4.61 -13.24
CA PHE A 32 0.00 5.98 -13.01
C PHE A 32 0.94 6.82 -12.13
N VAL A 33 1.91 6.19 -11.45
CA VAL A 33 2.98 6.89 -10.72
C VAL A 33 3.98 7.54 -11.69
N ALA A 34 3.97 7.18 -12.98
CA ALA A 34 4.90 7.71 -13.97
C ALA A 34 4.77 9.23 -14.26
N VAL A 35 3.73 9.90 -13.76
CA VAL A 35 3.53 11.36 -13.88
C VAL A 35 4.03 12.13 -12.65
N SER A 36 4.61 11.45 -11.67
CA SER A 36 5.17 12.08 -10.47
C SER A 36 6.41 12.91 -10.80
N SER A 37 6.48 14.11 -10.21
CA SER A 37 7.66 14.96 -10.25
C SER A 37 8.82 14.32 -9.46
N LYS A 38 10.03 14.87 -9.59
CA LYS A 38 11.21 14.35 -8.90
C LYS A 38 11.05 14.49 -7.37
N GLU A 39 10.35 15.53 -6.95
CA GLU A 39 10.00 15.84 -5.57
C GLU A 39 9.02 14.81 -5.02
N ASP A 40 7.97 14.50 -5.77
CA ASP A 40 6.97 13.48 -5.41
C ASP A 40 7.63 12.10 -5.21
N LEU A 41 8.55 11.72 -6.11
CA LEU A 41 9.28 10.47 -6.01
C LEU A 41 10.19 10.42 -4.77
N ALA A 42 10.85 11.52 -4.42
CA ALA A 42 11.70 11.60 -3.25
C ALA A 42 10.91 11.45 -1.94
N GLU A 43 9.72 12.05 -1.88
CA GLU A 43 8.82 11.95 -0.73
C GLU A 43 8.29 10.52 -0.55
N VAL A 44 7.88 9.87 -1.65
CA VAL A 44 7.49 8.46 -1.66
C VAL A 44 8.64 7.56 -1.19
N GLN A 45 9.87 7.80 -1.65
CA GLN A 45 11.05 7.03 -1.26
C GLN A 45 11.34 7.16 0.25
N LYS A 46 11.22 8.39 0.78
CA LYS A 46 11.37 8.67 2.21
C LYS A 46 10.33 7.92 3.04
N PHE A 47 9.06 8.02 2.64
CA PHE A 47 7.97 7.33 3.30
C PHE A 47 8.13 5.80 3.29
N ILE A 48 8.56 5.23 2.17
CA ILE A 48 8.84 3.79 2.04
C ILE A 48 9.97 3.36 2.99
N THR A 49 11.03 4.16 3.08
CA THR A 49 12.20 3.88 3.93
C THR A 49 11.81 3.89 5.41
N GLU A 50 11.08 4.91 5.86
CA GLU A 50 10.59 5.01 7.24
C GLU A 50 9.68 3.83 7.63
N ASN A 51 8.82 3.37 6.71
CA ASN A 51 7.86 2.28 6.95
C ASN A 51 8.40 0.85 6.65
N LEU A 52 9.66 0.71 6.23
CA LEU A 52 10.34 -0.57 6.06
C LEU A 52 11.29 -0.92 7.22
N GLN A 53 11.62 0.04 8.09
CA GLN A 53 12.48 -0.20 9.26
C GLN A 53 11.75 -0.75 10.51
N MET A 54 10.55 -1.33 10.36
CA MET A 54 9.81 -2.03 11.44
C MET A 54 9.81 -3.55 11.33
#